data_AF-A0A8J2IRB6-F1
#
_entry.id   AF-A0A8J2IRB6-F1
#
_cell.length_a   1.000
_cell.length_b   1.000
_cell.length_c   1.000
_cell.angle_alpha   90.00
_cell.angle_beta   90.00
_cell.angle_gamma   90.00
#
_symmetry.space_group_name_H-M   'P 1'
#
loop_
_entity.id
_entity.type
_entity.pdbx_description
1 polymer ?
#
loop_
_entity_poly.entity_id
_entity_poly.type
_entity_poly.pdbx_seq_one_letter_code
_entity_poly.pdbx_strand_id
1 'polypeptide(L)'
;MWSSGIDNWAEVYDGRLGTWLLAMKDAETEGSSPFKFSTYMRESWVSGRFWLNYAARKSWAFDTIFWKFLDDRFFGPRQADVSDGRYWATRVDLLEENEKRNMEILVRRKMDEMKERVLVDWDASEAKSLLDEMLGNFILAS
;
A
#
# COMPACT_ATOMS: atom_id res chain seq x y z
N MET A 1 4.47 -15.23 6.29
CA MET A 1 5.51 -14.31 5.78
C MET A 1 5.97 -14.86 4.43
N TRP A 2 6.25 -14.03 3.43
CA TRP A 2 6.75 -14.52 2.15
C TRP A 2 8.13 -15.14 2.38
N SER A 3 8.21 -16.48 2.38
CA SER A 3 9.41 -17.23 2.79
C SER A 3 10.65 -16.88 1.95
N SER A 4 10.44 -16.45 0.72
CA SER A 4 11.48 -16.09 -0.25
C SER A 4 11.40 -14.61 -0.66
N GLY A 5 10.71 -13.78 0.14
CA GLY A 5 10.45 -12.38 -0.19
C GLY A 5 9.26 -12.17 -1.13
N ILE A 6 8.76 -10.93 -1.16
CA ILE A 6 7.55 -10.59 -1.92
C ILE A 6 7.77 -10.62 -3.43
N ASP A 7 8.97 -10.31 -3.91
CA ASP A 7 9.27 -10.30 -5.35
C ASP A 7 9.21 -11.72 -5.91
N ASN A 8 9.82 -12.68 -5.20
CA ASN A 8 9.71 -14.09 -5.57
C ASN A 8 8.26 -14.59 -5.51
N TRP A 9 7.52 -14.18 -4.47
CA TRP A 9 6.10 -14.50 -4.38
C TRP A 9 5.31 -13.94 -5.57
N ALA A 10 5.59 -12.69 -5.98
CA ALA A 10 4.94 -12.02 -7.10
C ALA A 10 5.23 -12.73 -8.41
N GLU A 11 6.49 -13.11 -8.65
CA GLU A 11 6.93 -13.85 -9.84
C GLU A 11 6.25 -15.22 -9.94
N VAL A 12 6.23 -15.99 -8.84
CA VAL A 12 5.56 -17.29 -8.79
C VAL A 12 4.06 -17.13 -9.00
N TYR A 13 3.45 -16.10 -8.42
CA TYR A 13 2.02 -15.83 -8.58
C TYR A 13 1.69 -15.41 -10.00
N ASP A 14 2.50 -14.57 -10.65
CA ASP A 14 2.29 -14.12 -12.04
C ASP A 14 2.23 -15.31 -13.01
N GLY A 15 3.18 -16.25 -12.91
CA GLY A 15 3.18 -17.46 -13.74
C GLY A 15 1.94 -18.35 -13.52
N ARG A 16 1.53 -18.52 -12.26
CA ARG A 16 0.31 -19.27 -11.91
C ARG A 16 -0.96 -18.56 -12.37
N LEU A 17 -1.01 -17.24 -12.22
CA LEU A 17 -2.11 -16.40 -12.70
C LEU A 17 -2.23 -16.53 -14.22
N GLY A 18 -1.11 -16.51 -14.96
CA GLY A 18 -1.11 -16.74 -16.40
C GLY A 18 -1.78 -18.06 -16.80
N THR A 19 -1.44 -19.15 -16.10
CA THR A 19 -2.05 -20.47 -16.33
C THR A 19 -3.55 -20.46 -16.02
N TRP A 20 -3.95 -19.89 -14.88
CA TRP A 20 -5.36 -19.77 -14.50
C TRP A 20 -6.16 -18.93 -15.50
N LEU A 21 -5.59 -17.82 -15.97
CA LEU A 21 -6.23 -16.93 -16.94
C LEU A 21 -6.51 -17.61 -18.28
N LEU A 22 -5.61 -18.50 -18.73
CA LEU A 22 -5.82 -19.30 -19.94
C LEU A 22 -7.02 -20.23 -19.76
N ALA A 23 -7.03 -21.05 -18.71
CA ALA A 23 -8.14 -21.97 -18.43
C ALA A 23 -9.48 -21.25 -18.23
N MET A 24 -9.47 -20.09 -17.57
CA MET A 24 -10.67 -19.27 -17.39
C MET A 24 -11.20 -18.71 -18.70
N LYS A 25 -10.33 -18.31 -19.62
CA LYS A 25 -10.75 -17.79 -20.92
C LYS A 25 -11.43 -18.88 -21.75
N ASP A 26 -10.96 -20.11 -21.67
CA ASP A 26 -11.58 -21.26 -22.34
C ASP A 26 -12.97 -21.53 -21.75
N ALA A 27 -13.07 -21.61 -20.42
CA ALA A 27 -14.36 -21.78 -19.72
C ALA A 27 -15.36 -20.64 -19.99
N GLU A 28 -14.90 -19.39 -20.10
CA GLU A 28 -15.71 -18.21 -20.45
C GLU A 28 -16.15 -18.17 -21.92
N THR A 29 -15.54 -18.98 -22.78
CA THR A 29 -15.91 -19.13 -24.19
C THR A 29 -16.95 -20.24 -24.36
N GLU A 30 -16.82 -21.31 -23.58
CA GLU A 30 -17.78 -22.43 -23.55
C GLU A 30 -19.07 -22.09 -22.79
N GLY A 31 -18.99 -21.22 -21.78
CA GLY A 31 -20.12 -20.78 -20.98
C GLY A 31 -20.69 -19.42 -21.40
N SER A 32 -21.97 -19.18 -21.08
CA SER A 32 -22.63 -17.87 -21.25
C SER A 32 -22.43 -16.94 -20.04
N SER A 33 -21.22 -16.91 -19.46
CA SER A 33 -20.95 -15.94 -18.39
C SER A 33 -20.99 -14.52 -18.96
N PRO A 34 -21.82 -13.61 -18.42
CA PRO A 34 -21.82 -12.21 -18.83
C PRO A 34 -20.55 -11.48 -18.37
N PHE A 35 -19.78 -12.08 -17.45
CA PHE A 35 -18.55 -11.52 -16.92
C PHE A 35 -17.32 -12.20 -17.53
N LYS A 36 -16.36 -11.38 -17.97
CA LYS A 36 -15.03 -11.81 -18.41
C LYS A 36 -14.04 -11.67 -17.25
N PHE A 37 -14.10 -12.62 -16.31
CA PHE A 37 -13.23 -12.68 -15.13
C PHE A 37 -11.76 -12.79 -15.50
N SER A 38 -11.42 -13.51 -16.57
CA SER A 38 -10.06 -13.60 -17.09
C SER A 38 -9.51 -12.19 -17.39
N THR A 39 -10.23 -11.40 -18.18
CA THR A 39 -9.87 -10.00 -18.48
C THR A 39 -9.79 -9.16 -17.20
N TYR A 40 -10.83 -9.21 -16.36
CA TYR A 40 -10.89 -8.43 -15.12
C TYR A 40 -9.71 -8.71 -14.18
N MET A 41 -9.33 -9.98 -14.02
CA MET A 41 -8.23 -10.39 -13.14
C MET A 41 -6.88 -10.01 -13.72
N ARG A 42 -6.69 -10.14 -15.03
CA ARG A 42 -5.47 -9.66 -15.71
C ARG A 42 -5.31 -8.14 -15.54
N GLU A 43 -6.37 -7.38 -15.79
CA GLU A 43 -6.37 -5.93 -15.57
C GLU A 43 -6.11 -5.57 -14.11
N SER A 44 -6.69 -6.33 -13.16
CA SER A 44 -6.49 -6.09 -11.73
C SER A 44 -5.02 -6.26 -11.33
N TRP A 45 -4.34 -7.25 -11.90
CA TRP A 45 -2.93 -7.50 -11.67
C TRP A 45 -2.05 -6.42 -12.32
N VAL A 46 -2.28 -6.13 -13.60
CA VAL A 46 -1.47 -5.16 -14.37
C VAL A 46 -1.65 -3.73 -13.86
N SER A 47 -2.84 -3.33 -13.45
CA SER A 47 -3.11 -1.99 -12.91
C SER A 47 -2.62 -1.79 -11.48
N GLY A 48 -2.33 -2.88 -10.75
CA GLY A 48 -2.00 -2.83 -9.33
C GLY A 48 -3.20 -2.88 -8.38
N ARG A 49 -4.45 -2.95 -8.88
CA ARG A 49 -5.65 -3.14 -8.05
C ARG A 49 -5.59 -4.39 -7.19
N PHE A 50 -4.96 -5.46 -7.69
CA PHE A 50 -4.69 -6.65 -6.88
C PHE A 50 -3.87 -6.30 -5.63
N TRP A 51 -2.78 -5.56 -5.81
CA TRP A 51 -1.86 -5.16 -4.75
C TRP A 51 -2.53 -4.22 -3.74
N LEU A 52 -3.35 -3.28 -4.21
CA LEU A 52 -4.14 -2.41 -3.35
C LEU A 52 -5.07 -3.22 -2.43
N ASN A 53 -5.83 -4.16 -3.01
CA ASN A 53 -6.71 -5.04 -2.24
C ASN A 53 -5.93 -5.94 -1.27
N TYR A 54 -4.75 -6.43 -1.67
CA TYR A 54 -3.91 -7.25 -0.80
C TYR A 54 -3.40 -6.44 0.39
N ALA A 55 -2.88 -5.24 0.16
CA ALA A 55 -2.34 -4.35 1.19
C ALA A 55 -3.42 -3.95 2.20
N ALA A 56 -4.64 -3.63 1.72
CA ALA A 56 -5.77 -3.30 2.58
C ALA A 56 -6.18 -4.44 3.53
N ARG A 57 -6.01 -5.70 3.11
CA ARG A 57 -6.37 -6.89 3.91
C ARG A 57 -5.25 -7.36 4.85
N LYS A 58 -4.02 -6.91 4.62
CA LYS A 58 -2.82 -7.36 5.34
C LYS A 58 -2.01 -6.13 5.72
N SER A 59 -2.42 -5.46 6.79
CA SER A 59 -1.76 -4.23 7.29
C SER A 59 -0.25 -4.40 7.51
N TRP A 60 0.19 -5.58 7.97
CA TRP A 60 1.62 -5.88 8.15
C TRP A 60 2.43 -5.89 6.84
N ALA A 61 1.76 -6.10 5.70
CA ALA A 61 2.37 -6.14 4.37
C ALA A 61 2.27 -4.80 3.63
N PHE A 62 1.54 -3.84 4.20
CA PHE A 62 1.19 -2.60 3.53
C PHE A 62 2.43 -1.83 3.05
N ASP A 63 3.38 -1.55 3.94
CA ASP A 63 4.57 -0.75 3.61
C ASP A 63 5.37 -1.35 2.45
N THR A 64 5.68 -2.64 2.54
CA THR A 64 6.39 -3.37 1.48
C THR A 64 5.64 -3.35 0.15
N ILE A 65 4.32 -3.57 0.18
CA ILE A 65 3.51 -3.59 -1.04
C ILE A 65 3.38 -2.20 -1.65
N PHE A 66 3.19 -1.19 -0.81
CA PHE A 66 3.07 0.18 -1.23
C PHE A 66 4.32 0.59 -2.01
N TRP A 67 5.50 0.45 -1.40
CA TRP A 67 6.76 0.87 -2.04
C TRP A 67 7.10 0.06 -3.29
N LYS A 68 6.85 -1.25 -3.30
CA LYS A 68 7.24 -2.11 -4.43
C LYS A 68 6.27 -2.11 -5.60
N PHE A 69 4.96 -2.03 -5.33
CA PHE A 69 3.95 -2.28 -6.37
C PHE A 69 2.98 -1.14 -6.59
N LEU A 70 2.86 -0.17 -5.69
CA LEU A 70 1.85 0.90 -5.79
C LEU A 70 2.45 2.28 -6.01
N ASP A 71 3.53 2.63 -5.31
CA ASP A 71 4.11 3.97 -5.28
C ASP A 71 4.37 4.53 -6.69
N ASP A 72 5.12 3.82 -7.53
CA ASP A 72 5.43 4.31 -8.89
C ASP A 72 4.18 4.41 -9.78
N ARG A 73 3.13 3.63 -9.50
CA ARG A 73 1.90 3.62 -10.31
C ARG A 73 1.02 4.83 -10.02
N PHE A 74 0.99 5.27 -8.76
CA PHE A 74 0.19 6.41 -8.33
C PHE A 74 0.96 7.74 -8.42
N PHE A 75 2.28 7.71 -8.19
CA PHE A 75 3.09 8.92 -8.04
C PHE A 75 4.21 9.05 -9.08
N GLY A 76 4.23 8.16 -10.08
CA GLY A 76 5.24 8.14 -11.13
C GLY A 76 6.60 7.61 -10.66
N PRO A 77 7.58 7.45 -11.56
CA PRO A 77 8.87 6.83 -11.24
C PRO A 77 9.63 7.58 -10.13
N ARG A 78 10.22 6.84 -9.18
CA ARG A 78 11.21 7.36 -8.23
C ARG A 78 12.54 7.72 -8.90
N GLN A 79 13.35 8.53 -8.21
CA GLN A 79 14.77 8.73 -8.56
C GLN A 79 15.52 7.40 -8.43
N ALA A 80 16.38 7.10 -9.41
CA ALA A 80 16.96 5.77 -9.62
C ALA A 80 18.04 5.36 -8.59
N ASP A 81 18.47 6.26 -7.71
CA ASP A 81 19.62 6.10 -6.82
C ASP A 81 19.24 6.09 -5.32
N VAL A 82 17.96 5.93 -4.99
CA VAL A 82 17.49 5.95 -3.60
C VAL A 82 17.61 4.56 -2.98
N SER A 83 18.37 4.44 -1.89
CA SER A 83 18.52 3.20 -1.13
C SER A 83 17.20 2.71 -0.56
N ASP A 84 17.03 1.38 -0.47
CA ASP A 84 15.94 0.75 0.27
C ASP A 84 15.77 1.39 1.67
N GLY A 85 14.54 1.78 2.00
CA GLY A 85 14.20 2.47 3.25
C GLY A 85 14.25 4.00 3.21
N ARG A 86 14.68 4.60 2.09
CA ARG A 86 14.64 6.06 1.86
C ARG A 86 13.61 6.50 0.81
N TYR A 87 12.78 5.58 0.33
CA TYR A 87 11.74 5.87 -0.66
C TYR A 87 10.77 6.98 -0.22
N TRP A 88 10.45 7.05 1.06
CA TRP A 88 9.60 8.12 1.59
C TRP A 88 10.17 9.52 1.30
N ALA A 89 11.50 9.68 1.30
CA ALA A 89 12.16 10.97 1.06
C ALA A 89 11.92 11.48 -0.37
N THR A 90 11.68 10.59 -1.34
CA THR A 90 11.33 11.01 -2.72
C THR A 90 9.89 11.47 -2.86
N ARG A 91 9.07 11.31 -1.81
CA ARG A 91 7.63 11.60 -1.80
C ARG A 91 7.23 12.70 -0.84
N VAL A 92 8.15 13.18 0.00
CA VAL A 92 7.87 14.28 0.95
C VAL A 92 7.36 15.53 0.25
N ASP A 93 7.87 15.81 -0.96
CA ASP A 93 7.47 16.99 -1.74
C ASP A 93 6.06 16.90 -2.34
N LEU A 94 5.42 15.72 -2.29
CA LEU A 94 4.01 15.58 -2.67
C LEU A 94 3.05 16.10 -1.60
N LEU A 95 3.55 16.28 -0.37
CA LEU A 95 2.75 16.79 0.74
C LEU A 95 2.67 18.32 0.68
N GLU A 96 1.50 18.87 1.00
CA GLU A 96 1.37 20.31 1.22
C GLU A 96 2.09 20.74 2.52
N GLU A 97 2.38 22.03 2.66
CA GLU A 97 3.13 22.54 3.82
C GLU A 97 2.43 22.25 5.16
N ASN A 98 1.10 22.23 5.18
CA ASN A 98 0.36 21.85 6.39
C ASN A 98 0.50 20.35 6.70
N GLU A 99 0.45 19.50 5.67
CA GLU A 99 0.62 18.06 5.80
C GLU A 99 2.02 17.71 6.30
N LYS A 100 3.05 18.38 5.78
CA LYS A 100 4.45 18.26 6.26
C LYS A 100 4.56 18.64 7.73
N ARG A 101 3.95 19.75 8.15
CA ARG A 101 3.93 20.19 9.55
C ARG A 101 3.27 19.16 10.47
N ASN A 102 2.14 18.59 10.05
CA ASN A 102 1.45 17.56 10.81
C ASN A 102 2.26 16.27 10.92
N MET A 103 2.91 15.87 9.82
CA MET A 103 3.88 14.77 9.83
C MET A 103 5.01 15.01 10.84
N GLU A 104 5.60 16.21 10.88
CA GLU A 104 6.66 16.55 11.84
C GLU A 104 6.21 16.49 13.31
N ILE A 105 4.96 16.88 13.60
CA ILE A 105 4.36 16.75 14.94
C ILE A 105 4.27 15.26 15.32
N LEU A 106 3.76 14.43 14.41
CA LEU A 106 3.64 12.99 14.63
C LEU A 106 5.02 12.33 14.84
N VAL A 107 6.00 12.67 14.01
CA VAL A 107 7.37 12.15 14.12
C VAL A 107 7.98 12.52 15.47
N ARG A 108 7.87 13.77 15.91
CA ARG A 108 8.36 14.19 17.24
C ARG A 108 7.73 13.38 18.36
N ARG A 109 6.40 13.28 18.36
CA ARG A 109 5.66 12.50 19.35
C ARG A 109 6.14 11.04 19.38
N LYS A 110 6.30 10.40 18.22
CA LYS A 110 6.79 9.02 18.13
C LYS A 110 8.23 8.86 18.61
N MET A 111 9.10 9.82 18.33
CA MET A 111 10.48 9.83 18.83
C MET A 111 10.55 9.98 20.36
N ASP A 112 9.63 10.74 20.96
CA ASP A 112 9.51 10.86 22.42
C ASP A 112 8.93 9.59 23.05
N GLU A 113 7.85 9.03 22.49
CA GLU A 113 7.27 7.75 22.92
C GLU A 113 8.30 6.60 22.86
N MET A 114 9.17 6.61 21.84
CA MET A 114 10.24 5.62 21.67
C MET A 114 11.28 5.65 22.80
N LYS A 115 11.44 6.76 23.55
CA LYS A 115 12.36 6.83 24.70
C LYS A 115 11.87 5.98 25.85
N GLU A 116 10.56 5.98 26.08
CA GLU A 116 9.91 5.23 27.15
C GLU A 116 9.70 3.75 26.80
N ARG A 117 9.59 3.44 25.49
CA ARG A 117 9.41 2.06 24.95
C ARG A 117 8.20 1.31 25.53
N VAL A 118 7.16 2.04 25.92
CA VAL A 118 5.93 1.47 26.45
C VAL A 118 5.05 1.02 25.30
N LEU A 119 4.60 -0.23 25.36
CA LEU A 119 3.58 -0.73 24.43
C LEU A 119 2.22 -0.19 24.88
N VAL A 120 1.70 0.80 24.17
CA VAL A 120 0.38 1.36 24.43
C VAL A 120 -0.66 0.41 23.84
N ASP A 121 -1.58 -0.06 24.69
CA ASP A 121 -2.79 -0.73 24.21
C ASP A 121 -3.76 0.34 23.74
N TRP A 122 -4.12 0.29 22.46
CA TRP A 122 -4.97 1.31 21.86
C TRP A 122 -6.40 0.79 21.79
N ASP A 123 -7.32 1.48 22.46
CA ASP A 123 -8.72 1.27 22.16
C ASP A 123 -9.14 2.01 20.86
N ALA A 124 -10.22 1.55 20.24
CA ALA A 124 -10.67 2.09 18.95
C ALA A 124 -11.06 3.58 19.01
N SER A 125 -11.51 4.07 20.18
CA SER A 125 -11.87 5.47 20.39
C SER A 125 -10.64 6.35 20.55
N GLU A 126 -9.61 5.88 21.24
CA GLU A 126 -8.32 6.57 21.36
C GLU A 126 -7.61 6.66 20.01
N ALA A 127 -7.58 5.55 19.26
CA ALA A 127 -7.00 5.53 17.91
C ALA A 127 -7.73 6.50 16.97
N LYS A 128 -9.06 6.56 17.06
CA LYS A 128 -9.88 7.49 16.27
C LYS A 128 -9.65 8.94 16.70
N SER A 129 -9.61 9.22 18.00
CA SER A 129 -9.34 10.58 18.50
C SER A 129 -7.97 11.08 18.04
N LEU A 130 -6.96 10.20 18.05
CA LEU A 130 -5.64 10.55 17.54
C LEU A 130 -5.66 10.81 16.04
N LEU A 131 -6.37 9.98 15.27
CA LEU A 131 -6.53 10.19 13.84
C LEU A 131 -7.24 11.52 13.56
N ASP A 132 -8.31 11.82 14.28
CA ASP A 132 -9.08 13.06 14.17
C ASP A 132 -8.26 14.28 14.62
N GLU A 133 -7.37 14.15 15.62
CA GLU A 133 -6.41 15.20 16.00
C GLU A 133 -5.40 15.44 14.87
N MET A 134 -4.82 14.36 14.34
CA MET A 134 -3.83 14.42 13.28
C MET A 134 -4.43 15.00 12.00
N LEU A 135 -5.64 14.58 11.62
CA LEU A 135 -6.37 15.07 10.44
C LEU A 135 -7.10 16.40 10.68
N GLY A 136 -7.54 16.70 11.89
CA GLY A 136 -8.19 17.97 12.25
C GLY A 136 -7.21 19.15 12.15
N ASN A 137 -5.94 18.90 12.44
CA ASN A 137 -4.85 19.82 12.10
C ASN A 137 -4.67 19.99 10.57
N PHE A 138 -5.22 19.12 9.71
CA PHE A 138 -5.24 19.34 8.25
C PHE A 138 -6.31 20.35 7.83
N ILE A 139 -7.44 20.43 8.54
CA ILE A 139 -8.63 21.19 8.12
C ILE A 139 -8.71 22.58 8.76
N LEU A 140 -8.19 22.77 9.98
CA LEU A 140 -8.32 24.05 10.70
C LEU A 140 -7.29 25.13 10.29
N ALA A 141 -6.43 24.86 9.30
CA ALA A 141 -5.39 25.79 8.84
C ALA A 141 -5.54 26.23 7.37
N SER A 142 -6.64 25.86 6.70
CA SER A 142 -7.01 26.27 5.33
C SER A 142 -7.92 27.50 5.29
#